data_AF-B6SEG6-F1
#
_entry.id   AF-B6SEG6-F1
#
_cell.length_a   1.000
_cell.length_b   1.000
_cell.length_c   1.000
_cell.angle_alpha   90.00
_cell.angle_beta   90.00
_cell.angle_gamma   90.00
#
_symmetry.space_group_name_H-M   'P 1'
#
loop_
_entity.id
_entity.type
_entity.pdbx_description
1 polymer ?
#
loop_
_entity_poly.entity_id
_entity_poly.type
_entity_poly.pdbx_seq_one_letter_code
_entity_poly.pdbx_strand_id
1 'polypeptide(L)'
;MRHKVAYAVVAAAAVVALLPATAQSAPTASQAGSGGGTVLFQDTYGTGFTTGENGNWLLQGDAEWPTGDAVVTTPGGVLNVVPTGVNPKTGDPAYARSTGPDGGADSDDHIKWIAFPNRFTAENVPGFEVPDTGSISCVHKVAGRTFGTENPFGSTVKDPASDIRLASIALITADFESRAIADFSVTNDTIYAIYERLPSDTEDYASYGYAIPLAKTAPGAMHELEVRLDQSGKRVTWFVDGRQKLQTDKIGTRAFDRKYMTLDHGGTEERVELDQITCGMGLGSLLDGAKPGAADGGALVRLKHKDGFYFDPRRGEPVAQKFFDPESKVENRLFGQGSEIRADWTKVIRRP
;
A
#
# COMPACT_ATOMS: atom_id res chain seq x y z
N MET A 1 -33.49 0.82 19.53
CA MET A 1 -33.47 1.03 18.07
C MET A 1 -32.02 0.96 17.62
N ARG A 2 -31.69 -0.08 16.84
CA ARG A 2 -30.31 -0.39 16.41
C ARG A 2 -30.12 0.18 15.00
N HIS A 3 -29.08 0.97 14.78
CA HIS A 3 -28.55 1.25 13.45
C HIS A 3 -27.17 0.62 13.37
N LYS A 4 -27.07 -0.44 12.56
CA LYS A 4 -25.81 -0.99 12.08
C LYS A 4 -25.33 -0.03 10.99
N VAL A 5 -24.17 0.60 11.17
CA VAL A 5 -23.48 1.31 10.09
C VAL A 5 -22.51 0.30 9.50
N ALA A 6 -22.82 -0.15 8.29
CA ALA A 6 -21.97 -0.99 7.46
C ALA A 6 -20.85 -0.12 6.88
N TYR A 7 -19.63 -0.65 6.86
CA TYR A 7 -18.62 -0.18 5.92
C TYR A 7 -19.16 -0.38 4.52
N ALA A 8 -19.44 0.71 3.83
CA ALA A 8 -19.78 0.69 2.42
C ALA A 8 -18.49 0.48 1.62
N VAL A 9 -18.04 -0.76 1.53
CA VAL A 9 -17.57 -1.24 0.23
C VAL A 9 -18.80 -1.13 -0.66
N VAL A 10 -18.76 -0.26 -1.68
CA VAL A 10 -19.81 -0.23 -2.70
C VAL A 10 -19.73 -1.56 -3.45
N ALA A 11 -20.41 -2.56 -2.89
CA ALA A 11 -20.84 -3.74 -3.60
C ALA A 11 -21.94 -3.29 -4.57
N ALA A 12 -21.60 -3.23 -5.85
CA ALA A 12 -22.61 -3.20 -6.89
C ALA A 12 -23.36 -4.54 -6.85
N ALA A 13 -24.62 -4.51 -6.41
CA ALA A 13 -25.48 -5.68 -6.42
C ALA A 13 -26.12 -5.89 -7.80
N ALA A 14 -25.83 -7.06 -8.37
CA ALA A 14 -26.69 -7.97 -9.14
C ALA A 14 -27.63 -7.43 -10.25
N VAL A 15 -27.41 -7.95 -11.47
CA VAL A 15 -28.51 -8.45 -12.32
C VAL A 15 -28.27 -9.94 -12.56
N VAL A 16 -29.23 -10.76 -12.13
CA VAL A 16 -29.32 -12.20 -12.39
C VAL A 16 -29.90 -12.42 -13.79
N ALA A 17 -29.23 -13.21 -14.62
CA ALA A 17 -29.85 -13.95 -15.72
C ALA A 17 -29.19 -15.34 -15.85
N LEU A 18 -30.02 -16.34 -16.11
CA LEU A 18 -29.77 -17.78 -16.04
C LEU A 18 -29.00 -18.38 -17.24
N LEU A 19 -28.00 -19.23 -16.94
CA LEU A 19 -27.50 -20.45 -17.64
C LEU A 19 -26.82 -20.34 -19.04
N PRO A 20 -26.03 -21.33 -19.54
CA PRO A 20 -25.46 -22.54 -18.92
C PRO A 20 -23.92 -22.65 -18.98
N ALA A 21 -23.38 -23.66 -18.30
CA ALA A 21 -21.97 -24.04 -18.26
C ALA A 21 -21.37 -24.38 -19.64
N THR A 22 -20.18 -23.85 -19.91
CA THR A 22 -19.18 -24.53 -20.76
C THR A 22 -17.79 -24.31 -20.16
N ALA A 23 -17.15 -25.42 -19.80
CA ALA A 23 -15.75 -25.46 -19.42
C ALA A 23 -14.88 -25.19 -20.64
N GLN A 24 -13.89 -24.32 -20.54
CA GLN A 24 -12.80 -24.25 -21.50
C GLN A 24 -11.44 -24.25 -20.80
N SER A 25 -10.61 -25.13 -21.33
CA SER A 25 -9.33 -25.61 -20.85
C SER A 25 -8.24 -24.54 -20.86
N ALA A 26 -7.42 -24.50 -19.82
CA ALA A 26 -6.22 -23.69 -19.74
C ALA A 26 -5.14 -24.14 -20.76
N PRO A 27 -4.38 -23.21 -21.36
CA PRO A 27 -3.15 -23.56 -22.06
C PRO A 27 -2.02 -23.76 -21.06
N THR A 28 -1.29 -24.86 -21.27
CA THR A 28 -0.11 -25.29 -20.53
C THR A 28 1.11 -24.49 -20.99
N ALA A 29 1.87 -23.91 -20.07
CA ALA A 29 3.25 -23.49 -20.31
C ALA A 29 4.17 -24.11 -19.26
N SER A 30 5.10 -24.93 -19.75
CA SER A 30 6.06 -25.74 -18.99
C SER A 30 7.18 -24.89 -18.38
N GLN A 31 7.64 -25.39 -17.23
CA GLN A 31 8.64 -24.89 -16.29
C GLN A 31 10.07 -24.76 -16.86
N ALA A 32 10.88 -23.91 -16.20
CA ALA A 32 12.12 -24.35 -15.55
C ALA A 32 12.61 -23.33 -14.50
N GLY A 33 12.77 -23.77 -13.24
CA GLY A 33 13.36 -23.00 -12.14
C GLY A 33 12.95 -23.55 -10.77
N SER A 34 13.83 -24.35 -10.16
CA SER A 34 13.61 -25.21 -8.99
C SER A 34 13.22 -24.48 -7.69
N GLY A 35 12.00 -24.78 -7.23
CA GLY A 35 11.43 -24.45 -5.92
C GLY A 35 9.93 -24.58 -6.08
N GLY A 36 9.34 -25.72 -5.66
CA GLY A 36 8.03 -26.22 -6.10
C GLY A 36 6.81 -25.38 -5.74
N GLY A 37 6.74 -24.13 -6.16
CA GLY A 37 5.60 -23.23 -5.98
C GLY A 37 4.62 -23.25 -7.15
N THR A 38 3.35 -23.02 -6.85
CA THR A 38 2.26 -22.79 -7.81
C THR A 38 2.03 -21.28 -7.96
N VAL A 39 2.02 -20.78 -9.20
CA VAL A 39 1.65 -19.39 -9.49
C VAL A 39 0.12 -19.29 -9.54
N LEU A 40 -0.46 -18.54 -8.61
CA LEU A 40 -1.92 -18.33 -8.51
C LEU A 40 -2.39 -17.17 -9.39
N PHE A 41 -1.53 -16.18 -9.58
CA PHE A 41 -1.77 -15.03 -10.43
C PHE A 41 -0.45 -14.54 -11.02
N GLN A 42 -0.50 -14.09 -12.27
CA GLN A 42 0.60 -13.43 -12.93
C GLN A 42 0.07 -12.42 -13.93
N ASP A 43 0.61 -11.21 -13.89
CA ASP A 43 0.50 -10.25 -14.97
C ASP A 43 1.90 -9.83 -15.43
N THR A 44 2.12 -9.85 -16.74
CA THR A 44 3.36 -9.40 -17.39
C THR A 44 3.13 -8.16 -18.24
N TYR A 45 1.91 -7.62 -18.24
CA TYR A 45 1.49 -6.39 -18.92
C TYR A 45 1.68 -6.36 -20.44
N GLY A 46 2.14 -7.46 -21.05
CA GLY A 46 2.32 -7.60 -22.51
C GLY A 46 1.04 -7.46 -23.33
N THR A 47 -0.12 -7.68 -22.70
CA THR A 47 -1.46 -7.48 -23.30
C THR A 47 -2.17 -6.24 -22.78
N GLY A 48 -1.46 -5.36 -22.07
CA GLY A 48 -2.06 -4.21 -21.40
C GLY A 48 -2.40 -4.45 -19.93
N PHE A 49 -2.76 -3.36 -19.24
CA PHE A 49 -3.29 -3.37 -17.88
C PHE A 49 -4.83 -3.39 -17.96
N THR A 50 -5.43 -4.56 -17.79
CA THR A 50 -6.87 -4.75 -18.03
C THR A 50 -7.68 -4.58 -16.73
N THR A 51 -8.75 -3.80 -16.80
CA THR A 51 -9.65 -3.50 -15.67
C THR A 51 -11.11 -3.82 -16.03
N GLY A 52 -12.01 -3.70 -15.05
CA GLY A 52 -13.43 -4.05 -15.20
C GLY A 52 -13.73 -5.50 -14.84
N GLU A 53 -14.96 -5.94 -15.08
CA GLU A 53 -15.50 -7.24 -14.62
C GLU A 53 -14.60 -8.43 -15.01
N ASN A 54 -14.07 -8.41 -16.23
CA ASN A 54 -13.19 -9.46 -16.77
C ASN A 54 -11.70 -9.06 -16.81
N GLY A 55 -11.36 -7.92 -16.21
CA GLY A 55 -9.99 -7.43 -16.14
C GLY A 55 -9.15 -8.19 -15.11
N ASN A 56 -7.83 -8.11 -15.23
CA ASN A 56 -6.91 -8.63 -14.24
C ASN A 56 -6.87 -7.78 -12.96
N TRP A 57 -7.26 -6.51 -13.03
CA TRP A 57 -7.09 -5.53 -11.96
C TRP A 57 -8.41 -4.86 -11.57
N LEU A 58 -8.65 -4.81 -10.25
CA LEU A 58 -9.63 -3.98 -9.59
C LEU A 58 -8.97 -2.63 -9.28
N LEU A 59 -9.45 -1.55 -9.90
CA LEU A 59 -9.08 -0.20 -9.52
C LEU A 59 -9.97 0.30 -8.38
N GLN A 60 -9.38 1.01 -7.42
CA GLN A 60 -10.17 1.82 -6.49
C GLN A 60 -10.10 3.29 -6.91
N GLY A 61 -11.26 3.93 -6.85
CA GLY A 61 -11.47 5.33 -7.16
C GLY A 61 -12.77 5.78 -6.51
N ASP A 62 -13.16 7.02 -6.79
CA ASP A 62 -14.44 7.57 -6.32
C ASP A 62 -15.23 8.21 -7.47
N ALA A 63 -16.33 8.89 -7.14
CA ALA A 63 -17.20 9.49 -8.13
C ALA A 63 -16.50 10.58 -8.98
N GLU A 64 -15.52 11.28 -8.43
CA GLU A 64 -14.79 12.33 -9.14
C GLU A 64 -13.60 11.75 -9.91
N TRP A 65 -12.93 10.75 -9.33
CA TRP A 65 -11.77 10.07 -9.88
C TRP A 65 -12.00 8.55 -9.91
N PRO A 66 -12.84 8.04 -10.82
CA PRO A 66 -13.25 6.63 -10.82
C PRO A 66 -12.09 5.66 -11.08
N THR A 67 -10.98 6.16 -11.63
CA THR A 67 -9.75 5.40 -11.87
C THR A 67 -8.59 5.86 -10.99
N GLY A 68 -8.83 6.71 -9.99
CA GLY A 68 -7.80 7.37 -9.18
C GLY A 68 -6.97 8.40 -9.96
N ASP A 69 -6.01 9.01 -9.28
CA ASP A 69 -5.06 9.96 -9.85
C ASP A 69 -3.88 9.21 -10.49
N ALA A 70 -4.15 8.55 -11.62
CA ALA A 70 -3.09 8.02 -12.46
C ALA A 70 -3.42 7.96 -13.96
N VAL A 71 -2.36 8.04 -14.76
CA VAL A 71 -2.30 7.63 -16.16
C VAL A 71 -1.57 6.28 -16.20
N VAL A 72 -2.29 5.24 -16.61
CA VAL A 72 -1.76 3.87 -16.73
C VAL A 72 -1.48 3.54 -18.19
N THR A 73 -0.26 3.10 -18.47
CA THR A 73 0.19 2.67 -19.81
C THR A 73 1.03 1.41 -19.71
N THR A 74 1.20 0.67 -20.82
CA THR A 74 2.03 -0.54 -20.85
C THR A 74 3.01 -0.56 -22.03
N PRO A 75 3.83 0.49 -22.24
CA PRO A 75 4.73 0.55 -23.39
C PRO A 75 5.71 -0.62 -23.39
N GLY A 76 5.77 -1.35 -24.51
CA GLY A 76 6.66 -2.52 -24.64
C GLY A 76 6.36 -3.66 -23.67
N GLY A 77 5.14 -3.73 -23.12
CA GLY A 77 4.76 -4.73 -22.13
C GLY A 77 5.27 -4.46 -20.72
N VAL A 78 5.69 -3.24 -20.41
CA VAL A 78 6.06 -2.82 -19.04
C VAL A 78 4.98 -1.90 -18.52
N LEU A 79 4.38 -2.22 -17.38
CA LEU A 79 3.44 -1.31 -16.72
C LEU A 79 4.15 -0.01 -16.36
N ASN A 80 3.54 1.11 -16.70
CA ASN A 80 3.95 2.43 -16.31
C ASN A 80 2.75 3.20 -15.75
N VAL A 81 2.86 3.62 -14.50
CA VAL A 81 1.82 4.37 -13.79
C VAL A 81 2.42 5.67 -13.29
N VAL A 82 1.86 6.80 -13.70
CA VAL A 82 2.24 8.14 -13.25
C VAL A 82 0.99 8.90 -12.82
N PRO A 83 1.08 9.95 -11.99
CA PRO A 83 -0.08 10.77 -11.66
C PRO A 83 -0.62 11.50 -12.90
N THR A 84 -1.86 11.97 -12.83
CA THR A 84 -2.50 12.71 -13.93
C THR A 84 -2.03 14.16 -14.01
N GLY A 85 -1.57 14.72 -12.89
CA GLY A 85 -1.10 16.09 -12.81
C GLY A 85 0.34 16.27 -13.27
N VAL A 86 0.73 17.54 -13.38
CA VAL A 86 2.07 17.95 -13.81
C VAL A 86 2.56 19.06 -12.89
N ASN A 87 3.82 18.98 -12.48
CA ASN A 87 4.48 20.04 -11.74
C ASN A 87 4.65 21.26 -12.66
N PRO A 88 4.06 22.43 -12.34
CA PRO A 88 4.08 23.58 -13.23
C PRO A 88 5.47 24.21 -13.40
N LYS A 89 6.43 23.88 -12.53
CA LYS A 89 7.80 24.40 -12.60
C LYS A 89 8.73 23.51 -13.43
N THR A 90 8.61 22.20 -13.29
CA THR A 90 9.55 21.24 -13.91
C THR A 90 8.96 20.51 -15.11
N GLY A 91 7.64 20.41 -15.20
CA GLY A 91 6.95 19.57 -16.19
C GLY A 91 6.92 18.08 -15.81
N ASP A 92 7.43 17.70 -14.64
CA ASP A 92 7.40 16.31 -14.17
C ASP A 92 5.98 15.87 -13.74
N PRO A 93 5.68 14.57 -13.73
CA PRO A 93 4.42 14.06 -13.18
C PRO A 93 4.23 14.45 -11.70
N ALA A 94 3.03 14.87 -11.33
CA ALA A 94 2.69 15.31 -9.97
C ALA A 94 1.26 14.92 -9.60
N TYR A 95 1.03 14.63 -8.33
CA TYR A 95 -0.32 14.38 -7.83
C TYR A 95 -1.23 15.58 -8.13
N ALA A 96 -2.38 15.29 -8.71
CA ALA A 96 -3.43 16.26 -9.02
C ALA A 96 -4.42 16.41 -7.86
N ARG A 97 -4.43 15.45 -6.92
CA ARG A 97 -5.43 15.37 -5.87
C ARG A 97 -4.82 15.26 -4.47
N SER A 98 -5.44 15.98 -3.54
CA SER A 98 -5.30 15.72 -2.12
C SER A 98 -6.58 16.06 -1.38
N THR A 99 -6.86 15.27 -0.35
CA THR A 99 -7.97 15.46 0.57
C THR A 99 -7.44 15.90 1.95
N GLY A 100 -8.09 16.90 2.53
CA GLY A 100 -7.75 17.40 3.87
C GLY A 100 -8.68 16.79 4.94
N PRO A 101 -8.55 17.27 6.19
CA PRO A 101 -9.44 16.89 7.29
C PRO A 101 -10.93 17.15 7.02
N ASP A 102 -11.24 18.14 6.18
CA ASP A 102 -12.61 18.48 5.79
C ASP A 102 -13.25 17.47 4.82
N GLY A 103 -12.48 16.53 4.27
CA GLY A 103 -12.98 15.50 3.36
C GLY A 103 -13.84 14.41 4.03
N GLY A 104 -14.09 14.50 5.34
CA GLY A 104 -14.89 13.55 6.10
C GLY A 104 -14.08 12.47 6.83
N ALA A 105 -14.77 11.62 7.59
CA ALA A 105 -14.14 10.56 8.37
C ALA A 105 -13.37 9.56 7.50
N ASP A 106 -13.83 9.32 6.27
CA ASP A 106 -13.27 8.35 5.32
C ASP A 106 -12.24 8.95 4.35
N SER A 107 -11.91 10.25 4.46
CA SER A 107 -10.90 10.87 3.58
C SER A 107 -9.49 10.36 3.86
N ASP A 108 -9.04 9.36 3.14
CA ASP A 108 -7.63 8.98 3.15
C ASP A 108 -6.87 9.80 2.11
N ASP A 109 -5.77 10.45 2.53
CA ASP A 109 -4.88 11.17 1.62
C ASP A 109 -3.55 10.44 1.41
N HIS A 110 -3.40 9.24 1.94
CA HIS A 110 -2.18 8.46 1.75
C HIS A 110 -2.08 7.96 0.33
N ILE A 111 -3.18 7.46 -0.23
CA ILE A 111 -3.24 6.81 -1.54
C ILE A 111 -3.91 7.73 -2.57
N LYS A 112 -3.25 7.93 -3.71
CA LYS A 112 -3.76 8.71 -4.85
C LYS A 112 -4.32 7.81 -5.96
N TRP A 113 -3.71 6.65 -6.11
CA TRP A 113 -4.11 5.60 -7.04
C TRP A 113 -3.77 4.25 -6.43
N ILE A 114 -4.64 3.26 -6.61
CA ILE A 114 -4.41 1.89 -6.13
C ILE A 114 -5.13 0.87 -7.02
N ALA A 115 -4.45 -0.24 -7.21
CA ALA A 115 -4.98 -1.40 -7.92
C ALA A 115 -4.69 -2.68 -7.16
N PHE A 116 -5.65 -3.60 -7.17
CA PHE A 116 -5.50 -4.95 -6.66
C PHE A 116 -5.79 -5.97 -7.77
N PRO A 117 -5.25 -7.19 -7.70
CA PRO A 117 -5.70 -8.26 -8.57
C PRO A 117 -7.21 -8.44 -8.41
N ASN A 118 -7.93 -8.55 -9.52
CA ASN A 118 -9.37 -8.81 -9.55
C ASN A 118 -9.62 -10.29 -9.24
N ARG A 119 -9.35 -10.69 -7.99
CA ARG A 119 -9.44 -12.05 -7.46
C ARG A 119 -10.05 -11.97 -6.07
N PHE A 120 -10.83 -12.99 -5.73
CA PHE A 120 -11.54 -13.07 -4.47
C PHE A 120 -11.42 -14.48 -3.90
N THR A 121 -11.44 -14.59 -2.57
CA THR A 121 -11.56 -15.86 -1.85
C THR A 121 -12.94 -16.48 -2.03
N ALA A 122 -13.14 -17.71 -1.55
CA ALA A 122 -14.46 -18.35 -1.57
C ALA A 122 -15.54 -17.54 -0.81
N GLU A 123 -15.13 -16.78 0.20
CA GLU A 123 -15.96 -15.89 1.03
C GLU A 123 -16.17 -14.51 0.39
N ASN A 124 -15.73 -14.31 -0.85
CA ASN A 124 -15.85 -13.07 -1.60
C ASN A 124 -15.08 -11.90 -0.95
N VAL A 125 -13.96 -12.19 -0.30
CA VAL A 125 -12.98 -11.20 0.18
C VAL A 125 -11.94 -10.96 -0.91
N PRO A 126 -11.54 -9.71 -1.23
CA PRO A 126 -10.53 -9.47 -2.27
C PRO A 126 -9.19 -10.09 -1.89
N GLY A 127 -8.61 -10.89 -2.79
CA GLY A 127 -7.30 -11.54 -2.59
C GLY A 127 -7.29 -13.04 -2.84
N PHE A 128 -6.38 -13.72 -2.15
CA PHE A 128 -6.09 -15.14 -2.21
C PHE A 128 -6.00 -15.69 -0.79
N GLU A 129 -6.55 -16.88 -0.58
CA GLU A 129 -6.48 -17.57 0.71
C GLU A 129 -5.04 -17.89 1.10
N VAL A 130 -4.70 -17.63 2.36
CA VAL A 130 -3.46 -18.10 2.96
C VAL A 130 -3.59 -19.60 3.22
N PRO A 131 -2.64 -20.43 2.74
CA PRO A 131 -2.78 -21.88 2.89
C PRO A 131 -2.51 -22.34 4.33
N ASP A 132 -3.23 -23.38 4.76
CA ASP A 132 -3.02 -24.05 6.06
C ASP A 132 -1.58 -24.52 6.28
N THR A 133 -0.87 -24.85 5.19
CA THR A 133 0.53 -25.30 5.21
C THR A 133 1.33 -24.61 4.12
N GLY A 134 2.64 -24.45 4.35
CA GLY A 134 3.54 -23.78 3.42
C GLY A 134 3.51 -22.26 3.54
N SER A 135 3.54 -21.59 2.38
CA SER A 135 3.57 -20.12 2.30
C SER A 135 2.85 -19.57 1.07
N ILE A 136 2.46 -18.31 1.13
CA ILE A 136 1.96 -17.54 -0.01
C ILE A 136 2.73 -16.21 -0.09
N SER A 137 2.92 -15.68 -1.30
CA SER A 137 3.75 -14.48 -1.51
C SER A 137 3.21 -13.58 -2.60
N CYS A 138 3.29 -12.28 -2.32
CA CYS A 138 3.16 -11.21 -3.29
C CYS A 138 4.56 -10.87 -3.81
N VAL A 139 4.78 -10.94 -5.12
CA VAL A 139 6.09 -10.67 -5.72
C VAL A 139 5.94 -9.72 -6.90
N HIS A 140 6.73 -8.65 -6.91
CA HIS A 140 6.75 -7.67 -7.99
C HIS A 140 8.18 -7.51 -8.52
N LYS A 141 8.32 -7.42 -9.85
CA LYS A 141 9.54 -6.89 -10.48
C LYS A 141 9.28 -5.45 -10.90
N VAL A 142 9.78 -4.52 -10.11
CA VAL A 142 9.33 -3.13 -10.13
C VAL A 142 10.46 -2.14 -9.82
N ALA A 143 10.36 -0.97 -10.41
CA ALA A 143 11.15 0.21 -10.12
C ALA A 143 10.22 1.34 -9.66
N GLY A 144 10.69 2.12 -8.69
CA GLY A 144 10.03 3.33 -8.22
C GLY A 144 10.81 4.57 -8.59
N ARG A 145 10.08 5.68 -8.76
CA ARG A 145 10.65 7.02 -8.85
C ARG A 145 9.72 8.02 -8.19
N THR A 146 10.27 9.02 -7.52
CA THR A 146 9.52 10.16 -6.99
C THR A 146 9.95 11.45 -7.70
N PHE A 147 9.03 12.40 -7.81
CA PHE A 147 9.21 13.69 -8.46
C PHE A 147 8.81 14.82 -7.52
N GLY A 148 9.33 16.02 -7.78
CA GLY A 148 8.90 17.26 -7.12
C GLY A 148 8.98 17.20 -5.59
N THR A 149 9.96 16.48 -5.03
CA THR A 149 10.12 16.35 -3.58
C THR A 149 10.81 17.58 -2.95
N GLU A 150 11.11 18.61 -3.75
CA GLU A 150 11.36 19.96 -3.28
C GLU A 150 10.11 20.49 -2.58
N ASN A 151 10.18 20.59 -1.26
CA ASN A 151 8.99 20.64 -0.42
C ASN A 151 8.90 21.97 0.36
N PRO A 152 7.68 22.35 0.82
CA PRO A 152 7.46 23.58 1.57
C PRO A 152 7.88 23.50 3.04
N PHE A 153 8.40 22.35 3.51
CA PHE A 153 8.68 22.11 4.94
C PHE A 153 10.08 22.54 5.38
N GLY A 154 10.89 23.08 4.46
CA GLY A 154 12.22 23.60 4.74
C GLY A 154 13.12 22.56 5.43
N SER A 155 13.80 22.97 6.50
CA SER A 155 14.73 22.09 7.24
C SER A 155 14.08 20.92 7.97
N THR A 156 12.74 20.86 8.04
CA THR A 156 12.01 19.71 8.58
C THR A 156 12.23 18.46 7.73
N VAL A 157 12.47 18.64 6.42
CA VAL A 157 12.84 17.56 5.51
C VAL A 157 14.27 17.75 5.04
N LYS A 158 15.19 17.00 5.66
CA LYS A 158 16.64 17.09 5.38
C LYS A 158 17.08 16.31 4.14
N ASP A 159 16.42 15.20 3.86
CA ASP A 159 16.75 14.30 2.76
C ASP A 159 15.45 13.92 2.06
N PRO A 160 15.02 14.70 1.05
CA PRO A 160 13.76 14.47 0.35
C PRO A 160 13.80 13.23 -0.56
N ALA A 161 14.98 12.74 -0.95
CA ALA A 161 15.10 11.59 -1.84
C ALA A 161 14.71 10.28 -1.13
N SER A 162 14.90 10.21 0.19
CA SER A 162 14.53 9.07 1.01
C SER A 162 13.25 9.29 1.84
N ASP A 163 12.63 10.48 1.80
CA ASP A 163 11.53 10.81 2.70
C ASP A 163 10.19 10.29 2.17
N ILE A 164 9.80 9.11 2.65
CA ILE A 164 8.52 8.44 2.33
C ILE A 164 7.29 9.33 2.50
N ARG A 165 7.37 10.35 3.37
CA ARG A 165 6.24 11.25 3.63
C ARG A 165 5.86 12.08 2.41
N LEU A 166 6.82 12.38 1.55
CA LEU A 166 6.60 13.30 0.42
C LEU A 166 5.93 12.61 -0.77
N ALA A 167 6.48 11.49 -1.20
CA ALA A 167 5.93 10.67 -2.26
C ALA A 167 6.59 9.29 -2.22
N SER A 168 5.84 8.25 -2.59
CA SER A 168 6.37 6.91 -2.78
C SER A 168 5.43 6.09 -3.63
N ILE A 169 5.97 5.03 -4.23
CA ILE A 169 5.14 3.91 -4.68
C ILE A 169 4.90 2.95 -3.51
N ALA A 170 3.75 2.27 -3.52
CA ALA A 170 3.38 1.24 -2.57
C ALA A 170 3.17 -0.09 -3.30
N LEU A 171 3.65 -1.20 -2.71
CA LEU A 171 3.43 -2.57 -3.19
C LEU A 171 2.76 -3.36 -2.07
N ILE A 172 1.47 -3.59 -2.23
CA ILE A 172 0.55 -3.78 -1.13
C ILE A 172 0.28 -5.27 -0.92
N THR A 173 0.59 -5.78 0.28
CA THR A 173 0.17 -7.09 0.75
C THR A 173 -0.73 -6.90 1.97
N ALA A 174 -2.04 -6.98 1.74
CA ALA A 174 -3.03 -6.64 2.74
C ALA A 174 -3.96 -7.81 3.04
N ASP A 175 -4.27 -7.97 4.33
CA ASP A 175 -5.39 -8.76 4.83
C ASP A 175 -6.52 -7.79 5.24
N PHE A 176 -7.54 -7.67 4.40
CA PHE A 176 -8.69 -6.77 4.60
C PHE A 176 -9.51 -7.09 5.86
N GLU A 177 -9.51 -8.34 6.34
CA GLU A 177 -10.33 -8.75 7.48
C GLU A 177 -9.73 -8.30 8.80
N SER A 178 -8.45 -8.56 9.02
CA SER A 178 -7.67 -8.10 10.18
C SER A 178 -7.19 -6.64 10.04
N ARG A 179 -7.25 -6.10 8.81
CA ARG A 179 -6.71 -4.80 8.39
C ARG A 179 -5.20 -4.67 8.60
N ALA A 180 -4.51 -5.80 8.70
CA ALA A 180 -3.07 -5.85 8.77
C ALA A 180 -2.48 -5.81 7.36
N ILE A 181 -1.42 -5.03 7.21
CA ILE A 181 -0.80 -4.77 5.92
C ILE A 181 0.72 -4.84 6.08
N ALA A 182 1.37 -5.45 5.09
CA ALA A 182 2.79 -5.68 5.05
C ALA A 182 3.33 -5.37 3.66
N ASP A 183 3.83 -4.16 3.45
CA ASP A 183 4.08 -3.66 2.11
C ASP A 183 5.55 -3.35 1.87
N PHE A 184 5.84 -2.95 0.64
CA PHE A 184 6.97 -2.09 0.39
C PHE A 184 6.53 -0.68 0.06
N SER A 185 7.31 0.29 0.53
CA SER A 185 7.30 1.63 -0.03
C SER A 185 8.66 1.93 -0.65
N VAL A 186 8.66 2.48 -1.87
CA VAL A 186 9.90 2.78 -2.61
C VAL A 186 9.97 4.26 -2.93
N THR A 187 11.09 4.86 -2.54
CA THR A 187 11.46 6.26 -2.82
C THR A 187 12.63 6.30 -3.82
N ASN A 188 13.17 7.49 -4.10
CA ASN A 188 14.33 7.61 -4.99
C ASN A 188 15.63 7.03 -4.42
N ASP A 189 15.73 6.83 -3.10
CA ASP A 189 16.96 6.38 -2.45
C ASP A 189 16.77 5.15 -1.56
N THR A 190 15.58 4.93 -1.00
CA THR A 190 15.36 3.86 -0.01
C THR A 190 14.12 3.02 -0.33
N ILE A 191 14.27 1.71 -0.15
CA ILE A 191 13.19 0.72 -0.09
C ILE A 191 12.87 0.46 1.39
N TYR A 192 11.62 0.68 1.77
CA TYR A 192 11.09 0.46 3.11
C TYR A 192 10.21 -0.78 3.14
N ALA A 193 10.32 -1.59 4.20
CA ALA A 193 9.21 -2.44 4.61
C ALA A 193 8.20 -1.58 5.35
N ILE A 194 6.94 -1.72 4.96
CA ILE A 194 5.81 -1.18 5.70
C ILE A 194 5.20 -2.31 6.51
N TYR A 195 4.90 -2.03 7.77
CA TYR A 195 4.17 -2.93 8.64
C TYR A 195 3.16 -2.12 9.40
N GLU A 196 1.89 -2.35 9.12
CA GLU A 196 0.82 -1.48 9.59
C GLU A 196 -0.44 -2.27 9.91
N ARG A 197 -1.30 -1.63 10.69
CA ARG A 197 -2.67 -2.07 10.92
C ARG A 197 -3.57 -0.85 10.91
N LEU A 198 -4.50 -0.81 9.96
CA LEU A 198 -5.36 0.36 9.77
C LEU A 198 -6.32 0.56 10.95
N PRO A 199 -6.71 1.80 11.29
CA PRO A 199 -7.63 2.04 12.39
C PRO A 199 -9.04 1.48 12.11
N SER A 200 -9.81 1.30 13.18
CA SER A 200 -11.24 0.95 13.12
C SER A 200 -12.08 1.94 13.89
N ASP A 201 -13.25 2.27 13.33
CA ASP A 201 -14.27 3.04 14.06
C ASP A 201 -15.08 2.21 15.07
N THR A 202 -14.98 0.87 15.03
CA THR A 202 -15.77 -0.02 15.88
C THR A 202 -14.95 -0.87 16.84
N GLU A 203 -13.65 -1.00 16.60
CA GLU A 203 -12.74 -1.84 17.39
C GLU A 203 -11.61 -0.98 17.95
N ASP A 204 -11.12 -1.32 19.15
CA ASP A 204 -10.07 -0.58 19.90
C ASP A 204 -8.73 -1.34 19.93
N TYR A 205 -8.41 -2.02 18.85
CA TYR A 205 -7.11 -2.67 18.72
C TYR A 205 -6.01 -1.67 18.37
N ALA A 206 -4.76 -2.06 18.61
CA ALA A 206 -3.61 -1.24 18.30
C ALA A 206 -3.51 -1.00 16.79
N SER A 207 -3.59 0.27 16.39
CA SER A 207 -3.40 0.70 15.02
C SER A 207 -2.17 1.59 14.92
N TYR A 208 -1.36 1.34 13.89
CA TYR A 208 -0.03 1.91 13.75
C TYR A 208 0.46 1.74 12.31
N GLY A 209 1.50 2.50 11.97
CA GLY A 209 2.29 2.31 10.76
C GLY A 209 3.78 2.35 11.08
N TYR A 210 4.54 1.46 10.46
CA TYR A 210 6.00 1.47 10.48
C TYR A 210 6.55 1.61 9.07
N ALA A 211 7.68 2.32 8.93
CA ALA A 211 8.47 2.33 7.71
C ALA A 211 9.94 1.99 8.07
N ILE A 212 10.36 0.77 7.78
CA ILE A 212 11.66 0.23 8.18
C ILE A 212 12.57 0.17 6.96
N PRO A 213 13.70 0.89 6.92
CA PRO A 213 14.58 0.90 5.77
C PRO A 213 15.25 -0.48 5.59
N LEU A 214 15.13 -1.08 4.40
CA LEU A 214 15.66 -2.42 4.10
C LEU A 214 16.84 -2.42 3.13
N ALA A 215 16.83 -1.49 2.17
CA ALA A 215 17.85 -1.39 1.13
C ALA A 215 17.90 0.02 0.54
N LYS A 216 19.05 0.35 -0.05
CA LYS A 216 19.21 1.50 -0.94
C LYS A 216 18.71 1.16 -2.34
N THR A 217 18.22 2.16 -3.05
CA THR A 217 17.81 2.09 -4.45
C THR A 217 18.20 3.39 -5.16
N ALA A 218 17.87 3.48 -6.45
CA ALA A 218 18.02 4.68 -7.27
C ALA A 218 16.79 4.80 -8.19
N PRO A 219 16.45 6.00 -8.68
CA PRO A 219 15.31 6.18 -9.58
C PRO A 219 15.40 5.23 -10.79
N GLY A 220 14.36 4.44 -11.02
CA GLY A 220 14.30 3.49 -12.14
C GLY A 220 15.10 2.19 -11.95
N ALA A 221 15.75 1.98 -10.80
CA ALA A 221 16.39 0.71 -10.49
C ALA A 221 15.34 -0.39 -10.27
N MET A 222 15.47 -1.49 -11.01
CA MET A 222 14.47 -2.57 -11.03
C MET A 222 14.77 -3.63 -9.98
N HIS A 223 13.88 -3.80 -9.00
CA HIS A 223 14.02 -4.73 -7.89
C HIS A 223 12.97 -5.84 -7.94
N GLU A 224 13.35 -7.04 -7.51
CA GLU A 224 12.37 -8.06 -7.15
C GLU A 224 12.03 -7.93 -5.67
N LEU A 225 10.80 -7.55 -5.37
CA LEU A 225 10.31 -7.29 -4.02
C LEU A 225 9.25 -8.32 -3.68
N GLU A 226 9.47 -9.07 -2.59
CA GLU A 226 8.58 -10.14 -2.14
C GLU A 226 8.19 -9.93 -0.68
N VAL A 227 6.88 -9.99 -0.44
CA VAL A 227 6.31 -10.18 0.89
C VAL A 227 5.76 -11.60 0.94
N ARG A 228 6.22 -12.36 1.93
CA ARG A 228 5.82 -13.75 2.12
C ARG A 228 5.15 -13.94 3.47
N LEU A 229 3.98 -14.57 3.43
CA LEU A 229 3.34 -15.12 4.60
C LEU A 229 3.69 -16.60 4.73
N ASP A 230 4.23 -16.95 5.89
CA ASP A 230 4.56 -18.32 6.28
C ASP A 230 3.66 -18.75 7.46
N GLN A 231 3.69 -20.06 7.76
CA GLN A 231 3.08 -20.63 8.97
C GLN A 231 1.59 -20.30 9.08
N SER A 232 0.85 -20.49 7.98
CA SER A 232 -0.58 -20.22 7.93
C SER A 232 -0.86 -18.74 8.27
N GLY A 233 -0.07 -17.81 7.75
CA GLY A 233 -0.31 -16.38 7.96
C GLY A 233 0.12 -15.83 9.33
N LYS A 234 0.81 -16.64 10.15
CA LYS A 234 1.31 -16.22 11.47
C LYS A 234 2.65 -15.48 11.42
N ARG A 235 3.36 -15.55 10.29
CA ARG A 235 4.64 -14.85 10.10
C ARG A 235 4.69 -14.17 8.75
N VAL A 236 5.16 -12.93 8.76
CA VAL A 236 5.44 -12.16 7.55
C VAL A 236 6.94 -11.91 7.40
N THR A 237 7.44 -12.02 6.17
CA THR A 237 8.85 -11.85 5.82
C THR A 237 8.98 -11.00 4.55
N TRP A 238 9.89 -10.02 4.58
CA TRP A 238 10.21 -9.16 3.43
C TRP A 238 11.53 -9.58 2.80
N PHE A 239 11.53 -9.72 1.49
CA PHE A 239 12.68 -10.05 0.66
C PHE A 239 12.94 -8.93 -0.35
N VAL A 240 14.20 -8.57 -0.51
CA VAL A 240 14.67 -7.65 -1.56
C VAL A 240 15.71 -8.38 -2.39
N ASP A 241 15.43 -8.55 -3.67
CA ASP A 241 16.27 -9.25 -4.65
C ASP A 241 16.65 -10.67 -4.16
N GLY A 242 15.63 -11.41 -3.70
CA GLY A 242 15.76 -12.78 -3.19
C GLY A 242 16.41 -12.90 -1.80
N ARG A 243 16.79 -11.79 -1.16
CA ARG A 243 17.44 -11.80 0.16
C ARG A 243 16.46 -11.37 1.24
N GLN A 244 16.27 -12.21 2.26
CA GLN A 244 15.49 -11.85 3.44
C GLN A 244 16.10 -10.62 4.12
N LYS A 245 15.27 -9.59 4.37
CA LYS A 245 15.69 -8.34 5.01
C LYS A 245 15.04 -8.14 6.38
N LEU A 246 13.80 -8.55 6.54
CA LEU A 246 13.02 -8.37 7.76
C LEU A 246 12.03 -9.53 7.92
N GLN A 247 11.68 -9.85 9.15
CA GLN A 247 10.59 -10.78 9.47
C GLN A 247 9.97 -10.43 10.82
N THR A 248 8.71 -10.83 11.02
CA THR A 248 8.05 -10.84 12.34
C THR A 248 6.96 -11.90 12.41
N ASP A 249 6.80 -12.50 13.59
CA ASP A 249 5.74 -13.44 13.97
C ASP A 249 4.77 -12.82 15.01
N LYS A 250 4.79 -11.48 15.11
CA LYS A 250 3.99 -10.69 16.05
C LYS A 250 2.98 -9.79 15.34
N ILE A 251 2.40 -10.29 14.25
CA ILE A 251 1.42 -9.58 13.43
C ILE A 251 0.28 -9.11 14.34
N GLY A 252 -0.13 -7.84 14.22
CA GLY A 252 -1.15 -7.20 15.06
C GLY A 252 -0.60 -6.40 16.26
N THR A 253 0.67 -6.60 16.62
CA THR A 253 1.36 -5.83 17.69
C THR A 253 2.35 -4.80 17.15
N ARG A 254 2.79 -3.82 17.95
CA ARG A 254 3.85 -2.86 17.63
C ARG A 254 5.22 -3.56 17.66
N ALA A 255 5.46 -4.38 16.64
CA ALA A 255 6.50 -5.41 16.65
C ALA A 255 7.94 -4.87 16.53
N PHE A 256 8.11 -3.61 16.14
CA PHE A 256 9.42 -3.02 15.83
C PHE A 256 9.73 -1.78 16.67
N ASP A 257 10.99 -1.35 16.64
CA ASP A 257 11.47 -0.16 17.35
C ASP A 257 10.66 1.08 16.93
N ARG A 258 10.08 1.78 17.93
CA ARG A 258 9.26 2.98 17.75
C ARG A 258 9.96 4.09 16.98
N LYS A 259 11.29 4.10 16.89
CA LYS A 259 11.99 5.06 16.00
C LYS A 259 11.59 4.93 14.53
N TYR A 260 11.14 3.76 14.08
CA TYR A 260 10.67 3.52 12.72
C TYR A 260 9.14 3.62 12.58
N MET A 261 8.42 3.84 13.68
CA MET A 261 6.98 4.06 13.65
C MET A 261 6.70 5.42 13.00
N THR A 262 5.84 5.44 12.01
CA THR A 262 5.41 6.65 11.31
C THR A 262 4.06 7.13 11.84
N LEU A 263 3.18 6.23 12.24
CA LEU A 263 1.86 6.53 12.79
C LEU A 263 1.60 5.69 14.04
N ASP A 264 0.96 6.30 15.05
CA ASP A 264 0.39 5.59 16.21
C ASP A 264 -1.01 6.15 16.47
N HIS A 265 -2.00 5.26 16.43
CA HIS A 265 -3.40 5.59 16.69
C HIS A 265 -3.87 5.06 18.05
N GLY A 266 -2.95 4.58 18.89
CA GLY A 266 -3.27 4.07 20.22
C GLY A 266 -3.90 2.69 20.16
N GLY A 267 -4.71 2.34 21.15
CA GLY A 267 -5.43 1.05 21.19
C GLY A 267 -4.58 -0.13 21.69
N THR A 268 -5.27 -1.26 21.87
CA THR A 268 -4.75 -2.44 22.59
C THR A 268 -4.12 -3.45 21.64
N GLU A 269 -2.89 -3.88 21.94
CA GLU A 269 -2.22 -4.88 21.10
C GLU A 269 -2.89 -6.25 21.20
N GLU A 270 -3.05 -6.88 20.04
CA GLU A 270 -3.48 -8.26 19.93
C GLU A 270 -2.70 -8.92 18.80
N ARG A 271 -2.51 -10.23 18.88
CA ARG A 271 -1.95 -10.99 17.76
C ARG A 271 -3.06 -11.33 16.79
N VAL A 272 -2.78 -11.19 15.50
CA VAL A 272 -3.68 -11.63 14.43
C VAL A 272 -2.97 -12.65 13.54
N GLU A 273 -3.77 -13.56 13.01
CA GLU A 273 -3.40 -14.45 11.91
C GLU A 273 -3.99 -13.87 10.64
N LEU A 274 -3.25 -13.95 9.54
CA LEU A 274 -3.72 -13.46 8.25
C LEU A 274 -4.31 -14.63 7.47
N ASP A 275 -5.58 -14.51 7.10
CA ASP A 275 -6.32 -15.58 6.43
C ASP A 275 -6.38 -15.37 4.91
N GLN A 276 -6.14 -14.13 4.44
CA GLN A 276 -6.00 -13.84 3.03
C GLN A 276 -4.91 -12.80 2.74
N ILE A 277 -4.40 -12.79 1.50
CA ILE A 277 -3.62 -11.65 0.98
C ILE A 277 -4.13 -11.17 -0.36
N THR A 278 -4.13 -9.86 -0.56
CA THR A 278 -4.15 -9.24 -1.88
C THR A 278 -2.75 -8.72 -2.27
N CYS A 279 -2.47 -8.61 -3.57
CA CYS A 279 -1.15 -8.24 -4.13
C CYS A 279 -1.25 -6.95 -4.95
N GLY A 280 -1.47 -5.84 -4.26
CA GLY A 280 -1.77 -4.55 -4.85
C GLY A 280 -0.55 -3.70 -5.18
N MET A 281 -0.83 -2.55 -5.79
CA MET A 281 0.15 -1.50 -6.03
C MET A 281 -0.54 -0.14 -5.98
N GLY A 282 0.20 0.90 -5.58
CA GLY A 282 -0.36 2.24 -5.47
C GLY A 282 0.67 3.36 -5.56
N LEU A 283 0.16 4.57 -5.79
CA LEU A 283 0.92 5.82 -5.69
C LEU A 283 0.43 6.57 -4.45
N GLY A 284 1.33 7.13 -3.66
CA GLY A 284 0.93 7.80 -2.42
C GLY A 284 1.96 8.74 -1.79
N SER A 285 1.58 9.29 -0.64
CA SER A 285 2.37 10.16 0.23
C SER A 285 1.93 10.01 1.68
N LEU A 286 2.85 9.97 2.63
CA LEU A 286 2.54 9.82 4.06
C LEU A 286 2.76 11.12 4.85
N LEU A 287 2.04 12.19 4.51
CA LEU A 287 2.33 13.54 5.03
C LEU A 287 2.04 13.70 6.53
N ASP A 288 1.11 12.94 7.09
CA ASP A 288 0.78 12.89 8.51
C ASP A 288 1.67 11.94 9.33
N GLY A 289 2.57 11.22 8.68
CA GLY A 289 3.53 10.35 9.35
C GLY A 289 4.71 11.10 9.94
N ALA A 290 5.26 10.57 11.03
CA ALA A 290 6.61 10.91 11.49
C ALA A 290 7.67 10.36 10.55
N LYS A 291 8.82 11.05 10.41
CA LYS A 291 9.94 10.55 9.62
C LYS A 291 10.52 9.27 10.26
N PRO A 292 10.64 8.14 9.55
CA PRO A 292 11.27 6.96 10.11
C PRO A 292 12.75 7.21 10.45
N GLY A 293 13.17 6.77 11.63
CA GLY A 293 14.53 6.95 12.16
C GLY A 293 14.83 8.34 12.74
N ALA A 294 13.92 9.31 12.63
CA ALA A 294 14.09 10.62 13.25
C ALA A 294 13.90 10.56 14.77
N ALA A 295 14.65 11.37 15.51
CA ALA A 295 14.55 11.44 16.97
C ALA A 295 13.22 12.09 17.43
N ASP A 296 12.68 13.01 16.64
CA ASP A 296 11.35 13.56 16.86
C ASP A 296 10.27 12.66 16.23
N GLY A 297 9.06 12.72 16.79
CA GLY A 297 7.84 12.09 16.26
C GLY A 297 7.00 13.06 15.43
N GLY A 298 7.60 14.11 14.86
CA GLY A 298 6.89 15.18 14.17
C GLY A 298 6.42 14.79 12.77
N ALA A 299 5.17 15.10 12.46
CA ALA A 299 4.56 14.94 11.14
C ALA A 299 4.56 16.25 10.34
N LEU A 300 4.31 16.16 9.03
CA LEU A 300 4.29 17.33 8.16
C LEU A 300 2.92 17.99 8.16
N VAL A 301 1.86 17.23 7.89
CA VAL A 301 0.50 17.75 7.74
C VAL A 301 -0.48 16.94 8.57
N ARG A 302 -1.45 17.59 9.23
CA ARG A 302 -2.55 16.87 9.90
C ARG A 302 -3.65 16.52 8.89
N LEU A 303 -3.97 15.24 8.72
CA LEU A 303 -5.01 14.82 7.77
C LEU A 303 -6.37 14.53 8.44
N LYS A 304 -6.42 14.44 9.77
CA LYS A 304 -7.65 14.18 10.54
C LYS A 304 -7.75 15.07 11.78
N HIS A 305 -8.93 15.64 12.04
CA HIS A 305 -9.18 16.45 13.24
C HIS A 305 -9.73 15.66 14.44
N LYS A 306 -10.02 14.37 14.29
CA LYS A 306 -10.51 13.51 15.39
C LYS A 306 -9.54 13.55 16.58
N ASP A 307 -10.06 13.92 17.75
CA ASP A 307 -9.30 13.92 19.00
C ASP A 307 -8.87 12.50 19.36
N GLY A 308 -7.67 12.36 19.92
CA GLY A 308 -7.10 11.05 20.25
C GLY A 308 -6.75 10.19 19.03
N PHE A 309 -6.83 10.72 17.80
CA PHE A 309 -6.50 9.95 16.60
C PHE A 309 -5.00 9.82 16.35
N TYR A 310 -4.19 10.84 16.69
CA TYR A 310 -2.74 10.82 16.47
C TYR A 310 -1.98 10.90 17.79
N PHE A 311 -1.24 9.84 18.11
CA PHE A 311 -0.26 9.83 19.19
C PHE A 311 1.16 9.92 18.64
N ASP A 312 2.05 10.49 19.44
CA ASP A 312 3.46 10.68 19.12
C ASP A 312 4.12 9.31 18.87
N PRO A 313 4.59 9.01 17.65
CA PRO A 313 5.18 7.71 17.34
C PRO A 313 6.40 7.34 18.18
N ARG A 314 7.04 8.29 18.86
CA ARG A 314 8.18 8.03 19.77
C ARG A 314 7.76 7.76 21.21
N ARG A 315 6.59 8.28 21.65
CA ARG A 315 6.15 8.21 23.05
C ARG A 315 4.89 7.36 23.27
N GLY A 316 4.02 7.29 22.28
CA GLY A 316 2.75 6.58 22.32
C GLY A 316 1.65 7.33 23.06
N GLU A 317 0.50 6.68 23.19
CA GLU A 317 -0.61 7.16 24.02
C GLU A 317 -0.15 7.42 25.46
N PRO A 318 -0.56 8.53 26.10
CA PRO A 318 -1.55 9.53 25.67
C PRO A 318 -0.94 10.77 24.99
N VAL A 319 0.31 10.70 24.55
CA VAL A 319 1.03 11.88 24.11
C VAL A 319 0.66 12.24 22.67
N ALA A 320 0.01 13.37 22.45
CA ALA A 320 -0.39 13.80 21.11
C ALA A 320 0.80 14.04 20.17
N GLN A 321 0.64 13.67 18.90
CA GLN A 321 1.59 13.95 17.84
C GLN A 321 1.64 15.46 17.53
N LYS A 322 2.81 15.94 17.11
CA LYS A 322 3.00 17.34 16.64
C LYS A 322 3.07 17.37 15.12
N PHE A 323 2.53 18.43 14.53
CA PHE A 323 2.50 18.65 13.09
C PHE A 323 3.20 19.97 12.75
N PHE A 324 3.93 19.99 11.65
CA PHE A 324 4.45 21.23 11.07
C PHE A 324 3.30 22.14 10.61
N ASP A 325 2.33 21.56 9.90
CA ASP A 325 1.10 22.22 9.46
C ASP A 325 -0.15 21.53 10.04
N PRO A 326 -0.60 21.94 11.24
CA PRO A 326 -1.82 21.39 11.85
C PRO A 326 -3.10 21.81 11.12
N GLU A 327 -3.06 22.86 10.29
CA GLU A 327 -4.20 23.41 9.55
C GLU A 327 -4.41 22.73 8.18
N SER A 328 -3.47 21.88 7.75
CA SER A 328 -3.60 21.07 6.54
C SER A 328 -3.82 21.88 5.25
N LYS A 329 -3.03 22.94 5.10
CA LYS A 329 -3.12 23.83 3.94
C LYS A 329 -2.88 23.06 2.65
N VAL A 330 -3.67 23.37 1.62
CA VAL A 330 -3.61 22.67 0.33
C VAL A 330 -2.21 22.77 -0.26
N GLU A 331 -1.55 23.91 -0.17
CA GLU A 331 -0.18 24.11 -0.68
C GLU A 331 0.89 23.27 0.04
N ASN A 332 0.59 22.75 1.24
CA ASN A 332 1.45 21.81 1.95
C ASN A 332 1.07 20.35 1.65
N ARG A 333 -0.13 20.10 1.13
CA ARG A 333 -0.56 18.77 0.70
C ARG A 333 -0.28 18.49 -0.78
N LEU A 334 -0.29 19.52 -1.61
CA LEU A 334 0.02 19.47 -3.04
C LEU A 334 0.95 20.63 -3.40
N PHE A 335 2.22 20.31 -3.61
CA PHE A 335 3.27 21.26 -3.98
C PHE A 335 4.01 20.86 -5.27
N GLY A 336 3.47 19.88 -5.99
CA GLY A 336 4.02 19.38 -7.26
C GLY A 336 4.80 18.08 -7.11
N GLN A 337 4.60 17.35 -6.01
CA GLN A 337 5.19 16.04 -5.77
C GLN A 337 4.39 14.92 -6.42
N GLY A 338 5.07 13.83 -6.79
CA GLY A 338 4.44 12.66 -7.41
C GLY A 338 5.33 11.42 -7.37
N SER A 339 4.82 10.28 -7.83
CA SER A 339 5.61 9.05 -7.97
C SER A 339 5.22 8.23 -9.19
N GLU A 340 6.15 7.42 -9.70
CA GLU A 340 5.99 6.56 -10.86
C GLU A 340 6.28 5.10 -10.47
N ILE A 341 5.37 4.21 -10.87
CA ILE A 341 5.61 2.76 -10.89
C ILE A 341 6.01 2.36 -12.29
N ARG A 342 7.13 1.64 -12.41
CA ARG A 342 7.43 0.82 -13.59
C ARG A 342 7.54 -0.64 -13.20
N ALA A 343 6.65 -1.50 -13.69
CA ALA A 343 6.65 -2.92 -13.34
C ALA A 343 6.72 -3.82 -14.57
N ASP A 344 7.64 -4.78 -14.54
CA ASP A 344 7.76 -5.81 -15.59
C ASP A 344 6.71 -6.90 -15.37
N TRP A 345 6.47 -7.28 -14.11
CA TRP A 345 5.46 -8.27 -13.77
C TRP A 345 5.06 -8.20 -12.29
N THR A 346 3.87 -8.74 -12.01
CA THR A 346 3.38 -9.05 -10.66
C THR A 346 2.98 -10.53 -10.60
N LYS A 347 3.29 -11.20 -9.49
CA LYS A 347 2.94 -12.60 -9.25
C LYS A 347 2.40 -12.81 -7.85
N VAL A 348 1.50 -13.78 -7.72
CA VAL A 348 1.16 -14.42 -6.45
C VAL A 348 1.58 -15.88 -6.51
N ILE A 349 2.40 -16.30 -5.55
CA ILE A 349 3.04 -17.62 -5.54
C ILE A 349 2.68 -18.34 -4.24
N ARG A 350 2.17 -19.56 -4.34
CA ARG A 350 2.00 -20.48 -3.21
C ARG A 350 3.11 -21.51 -3.20
N ARG A 351 3.73 -21.78 -2.06
CA ARG A 351 4.78 -22.81 -1.90
C ARG A 351 4.39 -23.81 -0.81
N PRO A 352 4.78 -25.10 -0.94
CA PRO A 352 4.48 -26.15 0.02
C PRO A 352 5.18 -25.96 1.37
#